data_AF-A0A644XW85-F1
#
_entry.id   AF-A0A644XW85-F1
#
_cell.length_a   1.000
_cell.length_b   1.000
_cell.length_c   1.000
_cell.angle_alpha   90.00
_cell.angle_beta   90.00
_cell.angle_gamma   90.00
#
_symmetry.space_group_name_H-M   'P 1'
#
loop_
_entity.id
_entity.type
_entity.pdbx_description
1 polymer ?
#
loop_
_entity_poly.entity_id
_entity_poly.type
_entity_poly.pdbx_seq_one_letter_code
_entity_poly.pdbx_strand_id
1 'polypeptide(L)'
;MKKFDIIIAVVIIAVAAVLYFGGVLSPKEKGAVAVIYVDGNEYKRLPLDTNAEVRVETEYGVNVITVKDGYADCVDADCKDKLCVSQKKINKVNQTIVCLPHKMVVEIEGADASKIDSVSE
;
A
#
# COMPACT_ATOMS: atom_id res chain seq x y z
N MET A 1 22.44 -14.56 38.54
CA MET A 1 21.09 -14.40 37.97
C MET A 1 20.14 -15.27 38.75
N LYS A 2 19.09 -14.71 39.34
CA LYS A 2 18.12 -15.52 40.10
C LYS A 2 17.44 -16.44 39.09
N LYS A 3 17.22 -17.71 39.42
CA LYS A 3 16.51 -18.71 38.59
C LYS A 3 15.22 -18.19 37.91
N PHE A 4 14.58 -17.20 38.53
CA PHE A 4 13.41 -16.51 37.97
C PHE A 4 13.71 -15.56 36.80
N ASP A 5 14.88 -14.89 36.76
CA ASP A 5 15.29 -14.07 35.60
C ASP A 5 15.42 -14.92 34.32
N ILE A 6 15.97 -16.13 34.47
CA ILE A 6 16.17 -17.05 33.34
C ILE A 6 14.82 -17.52 32.80
N ILE A 7 13.86 -17.83 33.68
CA ILE A 7 12.51 -18.23 33.28
C ILE A 7 11.82 -17.09 32.52
N ILE A 8 11.91 -15.85 33.03
CA ILE A 8 11.31 -14.68 32.37
C ILE A 8 11.93 -14.45 30.99
N ALA A 9 13.26 -14.54 30.87
CA ALA A 9 13.95 -14.38 29.59
C ALA A 9 13.52 -15.42 28.55
N VAL A 10 13.39 -16.69 28.94
CA VAL A 10 12.94 -17.77 28.04
C VAL A 10 11.50 -17.55 27.57
N VAL A 11 10.60 -17.13 28.46
CA VAL A 11 9.20 -16.85 28.10
C VAL A 11 9.09 -15.69 27.10
N ILE A 12 9.85 -14.61 27.30
CA ILE A 12 9.86 -13.48 26.37
C ILE A 12 10.36 -13.91 24.99
N ILE A 13 11.43 -14.71 24.92
CA ILE A 13 11.97 -15.22 23.65
C ILE A 13 10.95 -16.15 22.97
N ALA A 14 10.27 -17.01 23.73
CA ALA A 14 9.24 -17.91 23.18
C ALA A 14 8.05 -17.12 22.60
N VAL A 15 7.56 -16.09 23.30
CA VAL A 15 6.49 -15.23 22.79
C VAL A 15 6.94 -14.47 21.54
N ALA A 16 8.15 -13.92 21.53
CA ALA A 16 8.70 -13.25 20.35
C ALA A 16 8.82 -14.21 19.15
N ALA A 17 9.25 -15.46 19.38
CA ALA A 17 9.32 -16.48 18.34
C ALA A 17 7.93 -16.84 17.80
N VAL A 18 6.94 -17.03 18.66
CA VAL A 18 5.55 -17.33 18.23
C VAL A 18 4.97 -16.17 17.41
N LEU A 19 5.19 -14.91 17.82
CA LEU A 19 4.73 -13.75 17.05
C LEU A 19 5.44 -13.61 15.70
N TYR A 20 6.72 -13.98 15.62
CA TYR A 20 7.49 -13.95 14.38
C TYR A 20 7.07 -15.07 13.41
N PHE A 21 7.06 -16.32 13.87
CA PHE A 21 6.68 -17.48 13.06
C PHE A 21 5.17 -17.53 12.75
N GLY A 22 4.33 -16.89 13.57
CA GLY A 22 2.90 -16.72 13.32
C GLY A 22 2.56 -15.67 12.26
N GLY A 23 3.56 -15.06 11.59
CA GLY A 23 3.35 -14.13 10.49
C GLY A 23 3.04 -12.69 10.90
N VAL A 24 2.79 -12.43 12.19
CA VAL A 24 2.43 -11.08 12.71
C VAL A 24 3.56 -10.06 12.50
N LEU A 25 4.82 -10.51 12.56
CA LEU A 25 6.00 -9.67 12.27
C LEU A 25 6.61 -9.92 10.89
N SER A 26 5.95 -10.66 9.99
CA SER A 26 6.53 -10.92 8.67
C SER A 26 6.62 -9.61 7.85
N PRO A 27 7.73 -9.38 7.14
CA PRO A 27 7.86 -8.23 6.27
C PRO A 27 6.81 -8.32 5.15
N LYS A 28 5.99 -7.27 5.01
CA LYS A 28 5.03 -7.16 3.90
C LYS A 28 5.74 -7.33 2.56
N GLU A 29 5.13 -8.10 1.67
CA GLU A 29 5.63 -8.33 0.32
C GLU A 29 5.78 -7.01 -0.44
N LYS A 30 6.85 -6.93 -1.24
CA LYS A 30 7.08 -5.81 -2.15
C LYS A 30 6.02 -5.85 -3.25
N GLY A 31 5.40 -4.69 -3.50
CA GLY A 31 4.47 -4.53 -4.62
C GLY A 31 5.16 -4.61 -5.97
N ALA A 32 4.37 -4.93 -7.00
CA ALA A 32 4.83 -4.94 -8.38
C ALA A 32 4.19 -3.81 -9.20
N VAL A 33 2.91 -3.52 -8.96
CA VAL A 33 2.12 -2.60 -9.78
C VAL A 33 1.32 -1.66 -8.88
N ALA A 34 1.28 -0.37 -9.23
CA ALA A 34 0.33 0.59 -8.69
C ALA A 34 -0.90 0.67 -9.61
N VAL A 35 -2.06 0.34 -9.08
CA VAL A 35 -3.34 0.37 -9.80
C VAL A 35 -4.13 1.58 -9.32
N ILE A 36 -4.55 2.40 -10.28
CA ILE A 36 -5.34 3.59 -10.04
C ILE A 36 -6.79 3.24 -10.35
N TYR A 37 -7.65 3.39 -9.36
CA TYR A 37 -9.09 3.25 -9.48
C TYR A 37 -9.75 4.62 -9.33
N VAL A 38 -10.79 4.88 -10.12
CA VAL A 38 -11.68 6.04 -9.95
C VAL A 38 -13.11 5.54 -9.91
N ASP A 39 -13.84 5.90 -8.85
CA ASP A 39 -15.23 5.48 -8.62
C ASP A 39 -15.40 3.96 -8.72
N GLY A 40 -14.43 3.22 -8.18
CA GLY A 40 -14.40 1.75 -8.17
C GLY A 40 -13.98 1.09 -9.48
N ASN A 41 -13.76 1.84 -10.56
CA ASN A 41 -13.34 1.29 -11.85
C ASN A 41 -11.83 1.48 -12.05
N GLU A 42 -11.15 0.46 -12.58
CA GLU A 42 -9.74 0.54 -12.92
C GLU A 42 -9.52 1.61 -14.01
N TYR A 43 -8.77 2.65 -13.66
CA TYR A 43 -8.39 3.73 -14.57
C TYR A 43 -7.08 3.41 -15.29
N LYS A 44 -6.06 2.96 -14.53
CA LYS A 44 -4.73 2.65 -15.10
C LYS A 44 -3.86 1.81 -14.16
N ARG A 45 -3.00 0.97 -14.74
CA ARG A 45 -1.93 0.24 -14.05
C ARG A 45 -0.56 0.81 -14.39
N LEU A 46 0.29 0.99 -13.39
CA LEU A 46 1.65 1.49 -13.50
C LEU A 46 2.63 0.53 -12.83
N PRO A 47 3.54 -0.11 -13.59
CA PRO A 47 4.62 -0.92 -13.01
C PRO A 47 5.49 -0.07 -12.07
N LEU A 48 5.75 -0.54 -10.84
CA LEU A 48 6.58 0.19 -9.88
C LEU A 48 8.05 0.28 -10.30
N ASP A 49 8.50 -0.61 -11.18
CA ASP A 49 9.88 -0.65 -11.71
C ASP A 49 10.16 0.43 -12.77
N THR A 50 9.13 1.10 -13.26
CA THR A 50 9.22 2.05 -14.36
C THR A 50 8.78 3.43 -13.90
N ASN A 51 9.66 4.42 -14.07
CA ASN A 51 9.32 5.80 -13.73
C ASN A 51 8.22 6.32 -14.67
N ALA A 52 7.12 6.79 -14.10
CA ALA A 52 5.97 7.30 -14.83
C ALA A 52 5.25 8.40 -14.06
N GLU A 53 4.58 9.29 -14.77
CA GLU A 53 3.68 10.29 -14.20
C GLU A 53 2.35 10.21 -14.95
N VAL A 54 1.25 10.29 -14.20
CA VAL A 54 -0.11 10.24 -14.73
C VAL A 54 -0.92 11.34 -14.07
N ARG A 55 -1.44 12.24 -14.89
CA ARG A 55 -2.50 13.17 -14.51
C ARG A 55 -3.85 12.47 -14.72
N VAL A 56 -4.54 12.19 -13.63
CA VAL A 56 -5.89 11.63 -13.59
C VAL A 56 -6.85 12.80 -13.54
N GLU A 57 -7.56 13.04 -14.64
CA GLU A 57 -8.51 14.16 -14.78
C GLU A 57 -9.90 13.59 -15.06
N THR A 58 -10.84 13.87 -14.17
CA THR A 58 -12.19 13.29 -14.17
C THR A 58 -13.22 14.34 -13.75
N GLU A 59 -14.50 14.00 -13.81
CA GLU A 59 -15.58 14.87 -13.34
C GLU A 59 -15.51 15.19 -11.83
N TYR A 60 -14.80 14.36 -11.05
CA TYR A 60 -14.64 14.56 -9.62
C TYR A 60 -13.48 15.48 -9.25
N GLY A 61 -12.58 15.79 -10.20
CA GLY A 61 -11.39 16.61 -9.99
C GLY A 61 -10.14 16.02 -10.65
N VAL A 62 -8.99 16.56 -10.25
CA VAL A 62 -7.66 16.23 -10.77
C VAL A 62 -6.77 15.68 -9.66
N ASN A 63 -6.07 14.59 -9.97
CA ASN A 63 -4.95 14.06 -9.18
C ASN A 63 -3.73 13.82 -10.08
N VAL A 64 -2.54 14.05 -9.56
CA VAL A 64 -1.27 13.74 -10.25
C VAL A 64 -0.57 12.64 -9.48
N ILE A 65 -0.46 11.47 -10.08
CA ILE A 65 0.20 10.29 -9.52
C ILE A 65 1.54 10.11 -10.20
N THR A 66 2.57 9.86 -9.40
CA THR A 66 3.91 9.53 -9.88
C THR A 66 4.31 8.15 -9.40
N VAL A 67 4.98 7.41 -10.26
CA VAL A 67 5.75 6.23 -9.89
C VAL A 67 7.21 6.56 -10.12
N LYS A 68 8.02 6.47 -9.06
CA LYS A 68 9.44 6.75 -9.13
C LYS A 68 10.22 5.93 -8.10
N ASP A 69 11.34 5.37 -8.53
CA ASP A 69 12.27 4.61 -7.69
C ASP A 69 11.60 3.44 -6.92
N GLY A 70 10.60 2.79 -7.52
CA GLY A 70 9.86 1.70 -6.88
C GLY A 70 8.71 2.13 -5.97
N TYR A 71 8.32 3.41 -5.98
CA TYR A 71 7.25 3.94 -5.13
C TYR A 71 6.18 4.67 -5.95
N ALA A 72 4.92 4.50 -5.57
CA ALA A 72 3.83 5.34 -6.04
C ALA A 72 3.54 6.47 -5.04
N ASP A 73 3.24 7.67 -5.55
CA ASP A 73 2.95 8.86 -4.75
C ASP A 73 1.92 9.76 -5.43
N CYS A 74 1.15 10.51 -4.65
CA CYS A 74 0.24 11.54 -5.15
C CYS A 74 0.89 12.91 -4.94
N VAL A 75 1.41 13.52 -6.00
CA VAL A 75 2.21 14.74 -5.89
C VAL A 75 1.38 16.02 -5.94
N ASP A 76 0.19 15.95 -6.54
CA ASP A 76 -0.77 17.06 -6.56
C ASP A 76 -2.22 16.54 -6.65
N ALA A 77 -3.16 17.35 -6.20
CA ALA A 77 -4.59 17.09 -6.29
C ALA A 77 -5.38 18.38 -6.11
N ASP A 78 -6.38 18.73 -6.90
CA ASP A 78 -7.15 19.98 -6.69
C ASP A 78 -8.20 19.90 -5.56
N CYS A 79 -8.23 18.80 -4.80
CA CYS A 79 -9.13 18.64 -3.65
C CYS A 79 -8.78 19.61 -2.52
N LYS A 80 -9.80 20.00 -1.76
CA LYS A 80 -9.66 20.90 -0.61
C LYS A 80 -8.79 20.31 0.51
N ASP A 81 -8.90 19.02 0.74
CA ASP A 81 -8.32 18.38 1.93
C ASP A 81 -6.84 18.04 1.76
N LYS A 82 -6.37 17.87 0.51
CA LYS A 82 -4.97 17.53 0.15
C LYS A 82 -4.39 16.35 0.95
N LEU A 83 -5.24 15.47 1.49
CA LEU A 83 -4.82 14.35 2.34
C LEU A 83 -4.05 13.29 1.54
N CYS A 84 -4.42 13.05 0.28
CA CYS A 84 -3.67 12.16 -0.62
C CYS A 84 -2.26 12.67 -0.89
N VAL A 85 -2.08 13.99 -1.03
CA VAL A 85 -0.77 14.63 -1.25
C VAL A 85 0.10 14.60 0.01
N SER A 86 -0.52 14.61 1.18
CA SER A 86 0.17 14.56 2.47
C SER A 86 0.52 13.14 2.91
N GLN A 87 -0.03 12.11 2.24
CA GLN A 87 0.29 10.72 2.54
C GLN A 87 1.72 10.38 2.12
N LYS A 88 2.26 9.32 2.70
CA LYS A 88 3.58 8.81 2.31
C LYS A 88 3.44 8.01 1.03
N LYS A 89 4.44 8.12 0.16
CA LYS A 89 4.64 7.21 -0.96
C LYS A 89 4.58 5.74 -0.52
N ILE A 90 3.98 4.91 -1.35
CA ILE A 90 3.65 3.50 -1.07
C ILE A 90 4.39 2.55 -2.04
N ASN A 91 4.74 1.35 -1.58
CA ASN A 91 5.41 0.34 -2.42
C ASN A 91 5.22 -1.12 -1.97
N LYS A 92 4.43 -1.37 -0.94
CA LYS A 92 4.15 -2.71 -0.42
C LYS A 92 2.72 -3.10 -0.76
N VAL A 93 2.48 -4.39 -1.00
CA VAL A 93 1.16 -4.92 -1.31
C VAL A 93 0.12 -4.48 -0.26
N ASN A 94 -1.10 -4.17 -0.71
CA ASN A 94 -2.23 -3.68 0.09
C ASN A 94 -1.99 -2.30 0.74
N GLN A 95 -0.96 -1.57 0.35
CA GLN A 95 -0.89 -0.14 0.66
C GLN A 95 -1.74 0.64 -0.31
N THR A 96 -2.39 1.69 0.18
CA THR A 96 -3.25 2.54 -0.62
C THR A 96 -2.99 4.02 -0.38
N ILE A 97 -3.22 4.84 -1.41
CA ILE A 97 -3.40 6.29 -1.31
C ILE A 97 -4.82 6.60 -1.74
N VAL A 98 -5.59 7.26 -0.88
CA VAL A 98 -7.01 7.54 -1.12
C VAL A 98 -7.26 9.04 -1.20
N CYS A 99 -7.94 9.47 -2.27
CA CYS A 99 -8.51 10.80 -2.41
C CYS A 99 -10.04 10.68 -2.41
N LEU A 100 -10.63 10.74 -1.22
CA LEU A 100 -12.07 10.55 -1.02
C LEU A 100 -12.93 11.54 -1.83
N PRO A 101 -12.63 12.86 -1.89
CA PRO A 101 -13.43 13.79 -2.68
C PRO A 101 -13.46 13.48 -4.18
N HIS A 102 -12.36 12.94 -4.71
CA HIS A 102 -12.25 12.59 -6.14
C HIS A 102 -12.57 11.12 -6.42
N LYS A 103 -13.00 10.37 -5.40
CA LYS A 103 -13.25 8.93 -5.47
C LYS A 103 -12.09 8.12 -6.07
N MET A 104 -10.86 8.59 -5.90
CA MET A 104 -9.67 7.97 -6.45
C MET A 104 -8.96 7.13 -5.38
N VAL A 105 -8.56 5.92 -5.75
CA VAL A 105 -7.73 5.03 -4.94
C VAL A 105 -6.53 4.58 -5.76
N VAL A 106 -5.33 4.74 -5.22
CA VAL A 106 -4.12 4.10 -5.74
C VAL A 106 -3.82 2.92 -4.84
N GLU A 107 -3.76 1.72 -5.37
CA GLU A 107 -3.47 0.49 -4.63
C GLU A 107 -2.22 -0.20 -5.17
N ILE A 108 -1.41 -0.76 -4.27
CA ILE A 108 -0.26 -1.57 -4.65
C ILE A 108 -0.65 -3.05 -4.68
N GLU A 109 -0.56 -3.64 -5.86
CA GLU A 109 -0.80 -5.06 -6.10
C GLU A 109 0.52 -5.83 -6.30
N GLY A 110 0.52 -7.09 -5.89
CA GLY A 110 1.59 -8.04 -6.18
C GLY A 110 1.48 -8.60 -7.60
N ALA A 111 2.54 -9.22 -8.11
CA ALA A 111 2.56 -9.79 -9.47
C ALA A 111 1.45 -10.86 -9.69
N ASP A 112 1.08 -11.59 -8.63
CA ASP A 112 0.09 -12.67 -8.68
C ASP A 112 -1.35 -12.22 -8.34
N ALA A 113 -1.55 -10.98 -7.87
CA ALA A 113 -2.84 -10.50 -7.36
C ALA A 113 -3.92 -10.38 -8.44
N SER A 114 -3.52 -10.18 -9.71
CA SER A 114 -4.42 -10.13 -10.87
C SER A 114 -5.22 -11.43 -11.11
N LYS A 115 -4.94 -12.52 -10.36
CA LYS A 115 -5.66 -13.80 -10.45
C LYS A 115 -6.66 -14.08 -9.34
N ILE A 116 -6.73 -13.26 -8.29
CA ILE A 116 -7.46 -13.65 -7.05
C ILE A 116 -8.79 -12.90 -6.87
N ASP A 117 -9.01 -11.77 -7.53
CA ASP A 117 -10.25 -10.99 -7.37
C ASP A 117 -11.39 -11.52 -8.28
N SER A 118 -11.75 -12.78 -8.04
CA SER A 118 -12.93 -13.44 -8.60
C SER A 118 -13.64 -14.26 -7.53
N VAL A 119 -13.80 -13.74 -6.30
CA VAL A 119 -14.77 -14.27 -5.32
C VAL A 119 -15.28 -13.15 -4.44
N SER A 120 -16.54 -12.75 -4.62
CA SER A 120 -17.57 -12.67 -3.56
C SER A 120 -18.91 -12.30 -4.21
N GLU A 121 -19.71 -13.33 -4.51
CA GLU A 121 -21.19 -13.27 -4.51
C GLU A 121 -21.69 -13.37 -3.05
#